data_AF-A0A835CTB7-F1
#
_entry.id   AF-A0A835CTB7-F1
#
_cell.length_a   1.000
_cell.length_b   1.000
_cell.length_c   1.000
_cell.angle_alpha   90.00
_cell.angle_beta   90.00
_cell.angle_gamma   90.00
#
_symmetry.space_group_name_H-M   'P 1'
#
loop_
_entity.id
_entity.type
_entity.pdbx_description
1 polymer ?
#
loop_
_entity_poly.entity_id
_entity_poly.type
_entity_poly.pdbx_seq_one_letter_code
_entity_poly.pdbx_strand_id
1 'polypeptide(L)'
;MNKYMMKNNMNNIIKTLIDYSKYRVYASISFAVLLLGVGVPLWWHTTAVLRADLPYAGIASLSKLDTKIYCKIYLAAISDNRAKLLTDEITKFFHNSELYKVNVSHEVISSSLVSSSFTPSDYEKVASSFDLKVGELLLLEAPNLSSVVVGTSRSVFYPSDTSGIKLAQILSQWILRDKSLALTRNALADPTKYSLDEDNRRRFPASPAYDILLTMINPDPEKLKINLNLAQLSENYIEPFLQHLSIVANYSVKSQWLYLMPLDVKPKLVKDSTRLGKHYALSEDVLPQLITPLEKKLGSQMSLHPCINLVAYAVPCENSPIYIYTKAGHKSKFLNNVEAFLSPRWGGVIISNPPADVCEEAKSDEPVEVVPSDVTIMGVFLAQLRVLIGIPDPEDIIPGAQVTPLVGSKPRDWELDALLRIRAIEQLTSAKLTLQSLAQLLGEISNIVITETVGNRIKNALNLVELSANKLENGYLTEGFLLSKEAFITAEAAFTDPSLLALLYFPDDQKYAVYIPLFLPVMIPVLLSLKNIKRYYFPSSSK
;
A
#
# COMPACT_ATOMS: atom_id res chain seq x y z
N MET A 1 5.28 66.07 84.33
CA MET A 1 4.26 65.07 83.92
C MET A 1 4.21 64.82 82.39
N ASN A 2 4.38 65.82 81.52
CA ASN A 2 4.20 65.66 80.06
C ASN A 2 5.29 64.85 79.30
N LYS A 3 6.55 64.84 79.75
CA LYS A 3 7.64 64.17 78.99
C LYS A 3 7.59 62.63 79.06
N TYR A 4 7.10 62.07 80.16
CA TYR A 4 6.94 60.61 80.36
C TYR A 4 5.72 60.04 79.64
N MET A 5 4.59 60.77 79.64
CA MET A 5 3.40 60.40 78.85
C MET A 5 3.68 60.45 77.34
N MET A 6 4.45 61.43 76.87
CA MET A 6 4.84 61.53 75.46
C MET A 6 5.77 60.37 75.03
N LYS A 7 6.69 59.94 75.91
CA LYS A 7 7.61 58.80 75.66
C LYS A 7 6.88 57.45 75.65
N ASN A 8 5.89 57.26 76.53
CA ASN A 8 5.05 56.05 76.51
C ASN A 8 4.12 56.00 75.29
N ASN A 9 3.54 57.12 74.88
CA ASN A 9 2.78 57.18 73.62
C ASN A 9 3.67 56.89 72.41
N MET A 10 4.89 57.44 72.36
CA MET A 10 5.84 57.20 71.28
C MET A 10 6.29 55.72 71.23
N ASN A 11 6.53 55.09 72.38
CA ASN A 11 6.86 53.67 72.46
C ASN A 11 5.68 52.76 72.06
N ASN A 12 4.45 53.11 72.44
CA ASN A 12 3.25 52.39 72.00
C ASN A 12 3.03 52.54 70.48
N ILE A 13 3.25 53.74 69.93
CA ILE A 13 3.19 53.99 68.48
C ILE A 13 4.26 53.16 67.75
N ILE A 14 5.51 53.14 68.24
CA ILE A 14 6.59 52.33 67.67
C ILE A 14 6.25 50.83 67.73
N LYS A 15 5.70 50.33 68.84
CA LYS A 15 5.31 48.93 69.00
C LYS A 15 4.16 48.56 68.04
N THR A 16 3.15 49.43 67.89
CA THR A 16 2.08 49.23 66.90
C THR A 16 2.61 49.26 65.47
N LEU A 17 3.55 50.15 65.13
CA LEU A 17 4.18 50.21 63.80
C LEU A 17 5.00 48.95 63.48
N ILE A 18 5.67 48.36 64.48
CA ILE A 18 6.41 47.10 64.35
C ILE A 18 5.47 45.90 64.19
N ASP A 19 4.34 45.87 64.90
CA ASP A 19 3.36 44.79 64.71
C ASP A 19 2.65 44.92 63.35
N TYR A 20 2.29 46.13 62.92
CA TYR A 20 1.76 46.38 61.57
C TYR A 20 2.75 45.96 60.47
N SER A 21 4.05 46.18 60.64
CA SER A 21 5.06 45.75 59.66
C SER A 21 5.21 44.23 59.61
N LYS A 22 5.15 43.54 60.76
CA LYS A 22 5.11 42.06 60.82
C LYS A 22 3.89 41.49 60.11
N TYR A 23 2.68 41.99 60.40
CA TYR A 23 1.46 41.51 59.73
C TYR A 23 1.49 41.74 58.21
N ARG A 24 2.07 42.87 57.76
CA ARG A 24 2.28 43.13 56.31
C ARG A 24 3.24 42.15 55.66
N VAL A 25 4.32 41.77 56.35
CA VAL A 25 5.29 40.78 55.85
C VAL A 25 4.65 39.39 55.81
N TYR A 26 3.93 38.98 56.86
CA TYR A 26 3.22 37.69 56.87
C TYR A 26 2.12 37.61 55.80
N ALA A 27 1.34 38.69 55.60
CA ALA A 27 0.35 38.77 54.53
C ALA A 27 1.00 38.69 53.13
N SER A 28 2.16 39.36 52.95
CA SER A 28 2.92 39.30 51.70
C SER A 28 3.47 37.89 51.42
N ILE A 29 3.95 37.19 52.45
CA ILE A 29 4.43 35.81 52.36
C ILE A 29 3.27 34.88 52.02
N SER A 30 2.14 34.99 52.73
CA SER A 30 0.94 34.18 52.47
C SER A 30 0.43 34.35 51.04
N PHE A 31 0.36 35.60 50.56
CA PHE A 31 -0.05 35.90 49.18
C PHE A 31 0.93 35.33 48.13
N ALA A 32 2.24 35.47 48.36
CA ALA A 32 3.25 34.90 47.48
C ALA A 32 3.21 33.37 47.45
N VAL A 33 3.02 32.71 48.60
CA VAL A 33 2.87 31.25 48.71
C VAL A 33 1.61 30.78 48.00
N LEU A 34 0.49 31.47 48.16
CA LEU A 34 -0.76 31.09 47.48
C LEU A 34 -0.62 31.24 45.96
N LEU A 35 -0.11 32.37 45.49
CA LEU A 35 -0.03 32.63 44.05
C LEU A 35 1.04 31.80 43.35
N LEU A 36 2.25 31.70 43.91
CA LEU A 36 3.34 30.93 43.30
C LEU A 36 3.25 29.44 43.60
N GLY A 37 2.81 29.06 44.81
CA GLY A 37 2.71 27.67 45.24
C GLY A 37 1.44 26.95 44.81
N VAL A 38 0.32 27.67 44.62
CA VAL A 38 -0.96 27.09 44.20
C VAL A 38 -1.44 27.65 42.86
N GLY A 39 -1.43 28.98 42.70
CA GLY A 39 -1.96 29.65 41.51
C GLY A 39 -1.23 29.29 40.21
N VAL A 40 0.10 29.39 40.19
CA VAL A 40 0.92 29.07 39.02
C VAL A 40 0.83 27.58 38.65
N PRO A 41 0.97 26.61 39.58
CA PRO A 41 0.79 25.19 39.25
C PRO A 41 -0.62 24.85 38.76
N LEU A 42 -1.66 25.42 39.38
CA LEU A 42 -3.05 25.19 38.97
C LEU A 42 -3.31 25.76 37.57
N TRP A 43 -2.82 26.97 37.29
CA TRP A 43 -2.92 27.57 35.96
C TRP A 43 -2.18 26.75 34.91
N TRP A 44 -0.95 26.31 35.20
CA TRP A 44 -0.19 25.47 34.29
C TRP A 44 -0.93 24.16 34.00
N HIS A 45 -1.52 23.53 35.01
CA HIS A 45 -2.24 22.28 34.87
C HIS A 45 -3.56 22.44 34.09
N THR A 46 -4.31 23.51 34.34
CA THR A 46 -5.61 23.79 33.69
C THR A 46 -5.49 24.35 32.28
N THR A 47 -4.34 24.93 31.93
CA THR A 47 -4.07 25.47 30.57
C THR A 47 -3.13 24.60 29.75
N ALA A 48 -2.68 23.47 30.29
CA ALA A 48 -1.95 22.46 29.55
C ALA A 48 -2.87 21.82 28.50
N VAL A 49 -2.31 21.63 27.31
CA VAL A 49 -2.99 20.93 26.22
C VAL A 49 -3.11 19.45 26.59
N LEU A 50 -4.29 18.86 26.43
CA LEU A 50 -4.50 17.43 26.65
C LEU A 50 -3.65 16.63 25.65
N ARG A 51 -2.75 15.78 26.17
CA ARG A 51 -1.91 14.91 25.35
C ARG A 51 -1.84 13.53 25.97
N ALA A 52 -2.31 12.52 25.23
CA ALA A 52 -2.11 11.12 25.62
C ALA A 52 -0.63 10.72 25.52
N ASP A 53 -0.20 9.84 26.42
CA ASP A 53 1.16 9.29 26.40
C ASP A 53 1.39 8.40 25.18
N LEU A 54 2.44 8.70 24.43
CA LEU A 54 2.82 8.00 23.21
C LEU A 54 4.05 7.10 23.41
N PRO A 55 4.09 5.92 22.78
CA PRO A 55 5.21 4.98 22.89
C PRO A 55 6.39 5.38 21.98
N TYR A 56 6.97 6.58 22.18
CA TYR A 56 8.07 7.10 21.34
C TYR A 56 9.26 6.15 21.25
N ALA A 57 9.64 5.50 22.36
CA ALA A 57 10.72 4.54 22.38
C ALA A 57 10.44 3.31 21.50
N GLY A 58 9.20 2.81 21.53
CA GLY A 58 8.76 1.68 20.70
C GLY A 58 8.72 2.02 19.22
N ILE A 59 8.21 3.21 18.87
CA ILE A 59 8.21 3.72 17.49
C ILE A 59 9.65 3.90 16.98
N ALA A 60 10.55 4.43 17.82
CA ALA A 60 11.96 4.56 17.46
C ALA A 60 12.64 3.19 17.25
N SER A 61 12.30 2.16 18.04
CA SER A 61 12.83 0.81 17.85
C SER A 61 12.36 0.13 16.56
N LEU A 62 11.23 0.55 15.97
CA LEU A 62 10.80 0.03 14.66
C LEU A 62 11.86 0.21 13.58
N SER A 63 12.70 1.25 13.67
CA SER A 63 13.84 1.45 12.75
C SER A 63 14.76 0.22 12.66
N LYS A 64 14.91 -0.52 13.77
CA LYS A 64 15.76 -1.71 13.91
C LYS A 64 15.06 -3.03 13.60
N LEU A 65 13.74 -3.01 13.43
CA LEU A 65 12.95 -4.19 13.08
C LEU A 65 13.24 -4.56 11.62
N ASP A 66 14.00 -5.63 11.42
CA ASP A 66 14.30 -6.21 10.12
C ASP A 66 13.38 -7.41 9.87
N THR A 67 12.24 -7.17 9.23
CA THR A 67 11.23 -8.21 9.01
C THR A 67 11.67 -9.18 7.92
N LYS A 68 11.98 -10.41 8.33
CA LYS A 68 12.27 -11.52 7.39
C LYS A 68 11.07 -12.44 7.25
N ILE A 69 10.77 -12.84 6.02
CA ILE A 69 9.69 -13.78 5.71
C ILE A 69 10.26 -15.19 5.74
N TYR A 70 9.74 -16.04 6.61
CA TYR A 70 10.09 -17.45 6.61
C TYR A 70 9.37 -18.19 5.49
N CYS A 71 10.10 -19.02 4.75
CA CYS A 71 9.55 -19.85 3.68
C CYS A 71 10.06 -21.28 3.85
N LYS A 72 9.14 -22.23 4.02
CA LYS A 72 9.47 -23.66 4.05
C LYS A 72 9.32 -24.26 2.67
N ILE A 73 10.34 -24.99 2.23
CA ILE A 73 10.36 -25.68 0.95
C ILE A 73 10.54 -27.18 1.22
N TYR A 74 9.57 -28.00 0.81
CA TYR A 74 9.69 -29.44 0.80
C TYR A 74 10.32 -29.89 -0.50
N LEU A 75 11.38 -30.69 -0.42
CA LEU A 75 12.08 -31.21 -1.58
C LEU A 75 11.92 -32.73 -1.60
N ALA A 76 11.07 -33.21 -2.49
CA ALA A 76 10.79 -34.63 -2.69
C ALA A 76 11.63 -35.18 -3.85
N ALA A 77 12.60 -36.03 -3.53
CA ALA A 77 13.49 -36.67 -4.51
C ALA A 77 13.46 -38.20 -4.38
N ILE A 78 13.79 -38.91 -5.47
CA ILE A 78 13.83 -40.38 -5.52
C ILE A 78 15.05 -40.93 -4.75
N SER A 79 16.14 -40.16 -4.70
CA SER A 79 17.40 -40.54 -4.05
C SER A 79 17.79 -39.57 -2.96
N ASP A 80 18.15 -40.10 -1.79
CA ASP A 80 18.59 -39.32 -0.61
C ASP A 80 19.81 -38.43 -0.91
N ASN A 81 20.81 -38.97 -1.63
CA ASN A 81 22.01 -38.21 -2.01
C ASN A 81 21.66 -36.99 -2.89
N ARG A 82 20.71 -37.16 -3.80
CA ARG A 82 20.24 -36.07 -4.68
C ARG A 82 19.44 -35.05 -3.87
N ALA A 83 18.58 -35.52 -2.97
CA ALA A 83 17.78 -34.66 -2.10
C ALA A 83 18.68 -33.74 -1.25
N LYS A 84 19.74 -34.30 -0.65
CA LYS A 84 20.73 -33.56 0.14
C LYS A 84 21.50 -32.55 -0.69
N LEU A 85 22.01 -32.96 -1.87
CA LEU A 85 22.75 -32.07 -2.76
C LEU A 85 21.90 -30.86 -3.19
N LEU A 86 20.66 -31.09 -3.61
CA LEU A 86 19.77 -30.01 -4.02
C LEU A 86 19.39 -29.10 -2.84
N THR A 87 19.19 -29.69 -1.66
CA THR A 87 18.95 -28.95 -0.42
C THR A 87 20.10 -28.00 -0.11
N ASP A 88 21.34 -28.50 -0.12
CA ASP A 88 22.53 -27.69 0.18
C ASP A 88 22.73 -26.56 -0.84
N GLU A 89 22.52 -26.83 -2.14
CA GLU A 89 22.63 -25.81 -3.18
C GLU A 89 21.58 -24.71 -3.03
N ILE A 90 20.32 -25.06 -2.78
CA ILE A 90 19.22 -24.08 -2.60
C ILE A 90 19.44 -23.28 -1.32
N THR A 91 19.77 -23.93 -0.21
CA THR A 91 20.03 -23.24 1.07
C THR A 91 21.22 -22.29 0.95
N LYS A 92 22.29 -22.69 0.24
CA LYS A 92 23.45 -21.81 -0.02
C LYS A 92 23.08 -20.61 -0.88
N PHE A 93 22.20 -20.77 -1.87
CA PHE A 93 21.73 -19.66 -2.71
C PHE A 93 20.98 -18.61 -1.89
N PHE A 94 20.09 -19.03 -0.99
CA PHE A 94 19.27 -18.12 -0.18
C PHE A 94 19.91 -17.65 1.13
N HIS A 95 21.11 -18.13 1.47
CA HIS A 95 21.80 -17.77 2.72
C HIS A 95 21.98 -16.25 2.90
N ASN A 96 22.23 -15.53 1.81
CA ASN A 96 22.45 -14.07 1.82
C ASN A 96 21.21 -13.27 1.40
N SER A 97 20.03 -13.89 1.37
CA SER A 97 18.81 -13.17 1.04
C SER A 97 18.46 -12.17 2.15
N GLU A 98 18.14 -10.93 1.76
CA GLU A 98 17.87 -9.84 2.71
C GLU A 98 16.55 -10.06 3.45
N LEU A 99 15.51 -10.49 2.71
CA LEU A 99 14.13 -10.51 3.18
C LEU A 99 13.55 -11.91 3.42
N TYR A 100 14.30 -12.95 3.10
CA TYR A 100 13.83 -14.33 3.21
C TYR A 100 14.66 -15.13 4.20
N LYS A 101 13.98 -16.01 4.93
CA LYS A 101 14.58 -17.09 5.70
C LYS A 101 14.05 -18.40 5.13
N VAL A 102 14.77 -18.95 4.16
CA VAL A 102 14.37 -20.18 3.46
C VAL A 102 14.87 -21.39 4.24
N ASN A 103 13.96 -22.31 4.57
CA ASN A 103 14.27 -23.60 5.16
C ASN A 103 13.85 -24.71 4.20
N VAL A 104 14.80 -25.54 3.78
CA VAL A 104 14.55 -26.62 2.83
C VAL A 104 14.60 -27.95 3.58
N SER A 105 13.46 -28.64 3.64
CA SER A 105 13.35 -30.00 4.18
C SER A 105 13.26 -30.99 3.04
N HIS A 106 14.13 -32.00 3.00
CA HIS A 106 14.08 -33.04 1.98
C HIS A 106 13.35 -34.30 2.47
N GLU A 107 12.65 -34.95 1.54
CA GLU A 107 11.98 -36.24 1.72
C GLU A 107 12.30 -37.17 0.56
N VAL A 108 12.45 -38.46 0.86
CA VAL A 108 12.71 -39.48 -0.15
C VAL A 108 11.39 -40.14 -0.55
N ILE A 109 11.05 -40.05 -1.83
CA ILE A 109 9.82 -40.62 -2.39
C ILE A 109 10.10 -41.93 -3.15
N SER A 110 9.14 -42.85 -3.09
CA SER A 110 9.22 -44.08 -3.90
C SER A 110 9.09 -43.75 -5.39
N SER A 111 9.96 -44.35 -6.21
CA SER A 111 9.89 -44.23 -7.67
C SER A 111 8.56 -44.69 -8.26
N SER A 112 7.85 -45.60 -7.57
CA SER A 112 6.52 -46.09 -7.96
C SER A 112 5.41 -45.03 -7.88
N LEU A 113 5.58 -43.99 -7.05
CA LEU A 113 4.59 -42.91 -6.92
C LEU A 113 4.55 -42.01 -8.15
N VAL A 114 5.66 -41.97 -8.89
CA VAL A 114 5.91 -40.97 -9.92
C VAL A 114 6.07 -41.61 -11.30
N SER A 115 6.43 -42.89 -11.36
CA SER A 115 6.68 -43.61 -12.62
C SER A 115 5.48 -43.67 -13.57
N SER A 116 4.25 -43.59 -13.06
CA SER A 116 3.02 -43.56 -13.84
C SER A 116 2.60 -42.16 -14.32
N SER A 117 3.29 -41.10 -13.89
CA SER A 117 2.96 -39.71 -14.20
C SER A 117 3.78 -39.20 -15.38
N PHE A 118 3.11 -38.69 -16.42
CA PHE A 118 3.76 -38.17 -17.63
C PHE A 118 3.38 -36.72 -17.91
N THR A 119 2.20 -36.27 -17.46
CA THR A 119 1.73 -34.91 -17.68
C THR A 119 1.84 -34.08 -16.40
N PRO A 120 2.04 -32.75 -16.48
CA PRO A 120 2.04 -31.88 -15.30
C PRO A 120 0.79 -32.04 -14.43
N SER A 121 -0.35 -32.33 -15.04
CA SER A 121 -1.61 -32.60 -14.31
C SER A 121 -1.59 -33.89 -13.50
N ASP A 122 -0.85 -34.92 -13.93
CA ASP A 122 -0.68 -36.15 -13.14
C ASP A 122 0.22 -35.90 -11.93
N TYR A 123 1.31 -35.16 -12.13
CA TYR A 123 2.18 -34.72 -11.05
C TYR A 123 1.48 -33.81 -10.04
N GLU A 124 0.54 -32.98 -10.48
CA GLU A 124 -0.28 -32.15 -9.59
C GLU A 124 -1.18 -33.01 -8.68
N LYS A 125 -1.71 -34.13 -9.17
CA LYS A 125 -2.46 -35.09 -8.34
C LYS A 125 -1.56 -35.71 -7.27
N VAL A 126 -0.32 -36.06 -7.61
CA VAL A 126 0.67 -36.54 -6.64
C VAL A 126 1.02 -35.44 -5.64
N ALA A 127 1.23 -34.20 -6.10
CA ALA A 127 1.50 -33.06 -5.23
C ALA A 127 0.35 -32.82 -4.23
N SER A 128 -0.89 -33.10 -4.62
CA SER A 128 -2.06 -32.95 -3.72
C SER A 128 -2.07 -33.91 -2.52
N SER A 129 -1.27 -34.98 -2.52
CA SER A 129 -1.12 -35.83 -1.33
C SER A 129 -0.26 -35.19 -0.25
N PHE A 130 0.49 -34.14 -0.57
CA PHE A 130 1.27 -33.37 0.38
C PHE A 130 0.39 -32.26 0.96
N ASP A 131 0.17 -32.29 2.28
CA ASP A 131 -0.60 -31.26 2.99
C ASP A 131 0.25 -29.99 3.16
N LEU A 132 0.26 -29.15 2.12
CA LEU A 132 1.02 -27.90 2.09
C LEU A 132 0.21 -26.74 2.66
N LYS A 133 0.80 -26.01 3.61
CA LYS A 133 0.21 -24.78 4.15
C LYS A 133 0.47 -23.58 3.24
N VAL A 134 -0.31 -22.52 3.45
CA VAL A 134 -0.11 -21.22 2.76
C VAL A 134 1.30 -20.69 3.06
N GLY A 135 2.06 -20.37 2.02
CA GLY A 135 3.44 -19.91 2.13
C GLY A 135 4.50 -21.01 2.05
N GLU A 136 4.12 -22.29 2.10
CA GLU A 136 5.01 -23.43 1.87
C GLU A 136 5.08 -23.81 0.38
N LEU A 137 6.18 -24.42 -0.05
CA LEU A 137 6.38 -24.84 -1.45
C LEU A 137 6.84 -26.29 -1.51
N LEU A 138 6.43 -27.02 -2.55
CA LEU A 138 6.88 -28.37 -2.84
C LEU A 138 7.68 -28.39 -4.14
N LEU A 139 8.89 -28.93 -4.09
CA LEU A 139 9.69 -29.32 -5.24
C LEU A 139 9.58 -30.84 -5.38
N LEU A 140 8.98 -31.33 -6.46
CA LEU A 140 8.77 -32.75 -6.69
C LEU A 140 9.59 -33.22 -7.89
N GLU A 141 10.40 -34.25 -7.69
CA GLU A 141 11.16 -34.88 -8.77
C GLU A 141 10.22 -35.59 -9.76
N ALA A 142 10.41 -35.28 -11.04
CA ALA A 142 9.57 -35.71 -12.15
C ALA A 142 10.42 -36.28 -13.29
N PRO A 143 10.78 -37.58 -13.24
CA PRO A 143 11.77 -38.18 -14.14
C PRO A 143 11.33 -38.21 -15.61
N ASN A 144 10.02 -38.19 -15.87
CA ASN A 144 9.47 -38.27 -17.22
C ASN A 144 9.33 -36.89 -17.91
N LEU A 145 9.60 -35.79 -17.20
CA LEU A 145 9.55 -34.44 -17.78
C LEU A 145 10.87 -34.06 -18.43
N SER A 146 10.80 -33.31 -19.53
CA SER A 146 11.97 -32.78 -20.25
C SER A 146 12.46 -31.44 -19.72
N SER A 147 11.61 -30.71 -19.01
CA SER A 147 11.90 -29.36 -18.50
C SER A 147 11.25 -29.18 -17.12
N VAL A 148 11.75 -28.21 -16.37
CA VAL A 148 11.14 -27.82 -15.09
C VAL A 148 9.78 -27.18 -15.36
N VAL A 149 8.74 -27.62 -14.68
CA VAL A 149 7.38 -27.08 -14.83
C VAL A 149 6.89 -26.55 -13.50
N VAL A 150 6.55 -25.26 -13.45
CA VAL A 150 5.87 -24.66 -12.30
C VAL A 150 4.37 -24.94 -12.42
N GLY A 151 3.80 -25.57 -11.38
CA GLY A 151 2.40 -25.97 -11.31
C GLY A 151 1.44 -24.79 -11.10
N THR A 152 0.17 -25.13 -10.97
CA THR A 152 -0.90 -24.18 -10.62
C THR A 152 -1.04 -24.00 -9.10
N SER A 153 -0.73 -25.04 -8.34
CA SER A 153 -0.68 -25.04 -6.88
C SER A 153 0.73 -24.66 -6.40
N ARG A 154 1.05 -24.89 -5.13
CA ARG A 154 2.35 -24.58 -4.51
C ARG A 154 3.48 -25.57 -4.90
N SER A 155 3.46 -26.09 -6.12
CA SER A 155 4.26 -27.21 -6.62
C SER A 155 5.17 -26.79 -7.78
N VAL A 156 6.40 -27.32 -7.79
CA VAL A 156 7.35 -27.22 -8.91
C VAL A 156 7.85 -28.61 -9.23
N PHE A 157 7.71 -29.01 -10.49
CA PHE A 157 8.11 -30.32 -10.98
C PHE A 157 9.43 -30.22 -11.72
N TYR A 158 10.43 -31.01 -11.32
CA TYR A 158 11.77 -30.92 -11.89
C TYR A 158 12.30 -32.27 -12.40
N PRO A 159 12.92 -32.31 -13.59
CA PRO A 159 13.56 -33.51 -14.09
C PRO A 159 14.77 -33.98 -13.25
N SER A 160 15.11 -35.26 -13.34
CA SER A 160 16.21 -35.88 -12.59
C SER A 160 17.62 -35.40 -12.97
N ASP A 161 17.78 -34.61 -14.03
CA ASP A 161 19.04 -33.98 -14.44
C ASP A 161 19.21 -32.53 -13.93
N THR A 162 18.17 -31.97 -13.30
CA THR A 162 18.14 -30.56 -12.92
C THR A 162 19.08 -30.25 -11.74
N SER A 163 19.78 -29.12 -11.80
CA SER A 163 20.63 -28.61 -10.71
C SER A 163 19.85 -27.78 -9.69
N GLY A 164 20.31 -27.76 -8.43
CA GLY A 164 19.68 -26.99 -7.36
C GLY A 164 19.82 -25.49 -7.58
N ILE A 165 20.91 -25.05 -8.24
CA ILE A 165 21.07 -23.64 -8.66
C ILE A 165 19.95 -23.21 -9.62
N LYS A 166 19.58 -24.05 -10.59
CA LYS A 166 18.50 -23.73 -11.54
C LYS A 166 17.15 -23.65 -10.81
N LEU A 167 16.89 -24.56 -9.87
CA LEU A 167 15.68 -24.50 -9.03
C LEU A 167 15.65 -23.25 -8.16
N ALA A 168 16.78 -22.87 -7.56
CA ALA A 168 16.90 -21.67 -6.75
C ALA A 168 16.67 -20.40 -7.59
N GLN A 169 17.15 -20.35 -8.84
CA GLN A 169 16.86 -19.26 -9.78
C GLN A 169 15.37 -19.13 -10.09
N ILE A 170 14.70 -20.24 -10.39
CA ILE A 170 13.24 -20.26 -10.65
C ILE A 170 12.48 -19.79 -9.40
N LEU A 171 12.86 -20.30 -8.23
CA LEU A 171 12.25 -19.90 -6.95
C LEU A 171 12.44 -18.40 -6.68
N SER A 172 13.64 -17.86 -6.88
CA SER A 172 13.94 -16.44 -6.66
C SER A 172 13.22 -15.53 -7.66
N GLN A 173 13.26 -15.85 -8.96
CA GLN A 173 12.77 -14.97 -10.02
C GLN A 173 11.25 -15.05 -10.20
N TRP A 174 10.68 -16.25 -10.25
CA TRP A 174 9.27 -16.43 -10.60
C TRP A 174 8.37 -16.49 -9.36
N ILE A 175 8.75 -17.24 -8.31
CA ILE A 175 7.85 -17.53 -7.19
C ILE A 175 8.00 -16.54 -6.03
N LEU A 176 9.20 -16.43 -5.46
CA LEU A 176 9.48 -15.59 -4.28
C LEU A 176 9.71 -14.12 -4.65
N ARG A 177 10.12 -13.84 -5.89
CA ARG A 177 10.35 -12.49 -6.44
C ARG A 177 11.18 -11.61 -5.50
N ASP A 178 12.27 -12.15 -4.99
CA ASP A 178 13.12 -11.55 -3.95
C ASP A 178 13.64 -10.16 -4.34
N LYS A 179 14.06 -9.98 -5.60
CA LYS A 179 14.49 -8.68 -6.13
C LYS A 179 13.36 -7.65 -6.13
N SER A 180 12.17 -8.00 -6.63
CA SER A 180 11.01 -7.10 -6.66
C SER A 180 10.54 -6.73 -5.24
N LEU A 181 10.58 -7.68 -4.32
CA LEU A 181 10.25 -7.45 -2.91
C LEU A 181 11.25 -6.47 -2.25
N ALA A 182 12.55 -6.70 -2.43
CA ALA A 182 13.60 -5.82 -1.92
C ALA A 182 13.53 -4.42 -2.51
N LEU A 183 13.31 -4.30 -3.83
CA LEU A 183 13.10 -3.02 -4.52
C LEU A 183 11.87 -2.28 -3.98
N THR A 184 10.76 -2.98 -3.73
CA THR A 184 9.55 -2.37 -3.14
C THR A 184 9.85 -1.77 -1.77
N ARG A 185 10.49 -2.52 -0.86
CA ARG A 185 10.88 -2.02 0.47
C ARG A 185 11.83 -0.82 0.35
N ASN A 186 12.86 -0.92 -0.48
CA ASN A 186 13.90 0.09 -0.59
C ASN A 186 13.37 1.40 -1.22
N ALA A 187 12.49 1.30 -2.21
CA ALA A 187 11.84 2.46 -2.83
C ALA A 187 10.87 3.19 -1.88
N LEU A 188 10.24 2.47 -0.94
CA LEU A 188 9.42 3.09 0.10
C LEU A 188 10.27 3.77 1.18
N ALA A 189 11.34 3.11 1.62
CA ALA A 189 12.21 3.64 2.67
C ALA A 189 13.04 4.84 2.20
N ASP A 190 13.64 4.75 1.01
CA ASP A 190 14.57 5.75 0.44
C ASP A 190 14.18 6.08 -1.03
N PRO A 191 13.07 6.81 -1.26
CA PRO A 191 12.54 7.08 -2.60
C PRO A 191 13.47 7.95 -3.47
N THR A 192 14.43 8.67 -2.86
CA THR A 192 15.42 9.49 -3.59
C THR A 192 16.56 8.67 -4.18
N LYS A 193 16.83 7.48 -3.64
CA LYS A 193 17.91 6.59 -4.09
C LYS A 193 17.41 5.45 -4.96
N TYR A 194 16.21 4.94 -4.67
CA TYR A 194 15.64 3.77 -5.33
C TYR A 194 14.40 4.16 -6.11
N SER A 195 14.33 3.71 -7.37
CA SER A 195 13.13 3.81 -8.19
C SER A 195 12.59 2.41 -8.47
N LEU A 196 11.27 2.30 -8.52
CA LEU A 196 10.61 1.05 -8.91
C LEU A 196 10.95 0.72 -10.36
N ASP A 197 11.05 -0.56 -10.69
CA ASP A 197 11.10 -1.06 -12.06
C ASP A 197 9.73 -0.86 -12.76
N GLU A 198 9.62 -1.21 -14.04
CA GLU A 198 8.37 -1.04 -14.79
C GLU A 198 7.22 -1.86 -14.18
N ASP A 199 7.48 -3.10 -13.77
CA ASP A 199 6.45 -3.98 -13.23
C ASP A 199 5.90 -3.52 -11.88
N ASN A 200 6.78 -3.10 -10.96
CA ASN A 200 6.33 -2.57 -9.69
C ASN A 200 5.70 -1.17 -9.84
N ARG A 201 6.03 -0.41 -10.91
CA ARG A 201 5.33 0.85 -11.25
C ARG A 201 3.90 0.62 -11.74
N ARG A 202 3.66 -0.47 -12.48
CA ARG A 202 2.33 -0.82 -13.02
C ARG A 202 1.34 -1.16 -11.89
N ARG A 203 1.81 -1.81 -10.83
CA ARG A 203 0.99 -2.21 -9.67
C ARG A 203 0.38 -1.03 -8.92
N PHE A 204 -0.89 -1.14 -8.56
CA PHE A 204 -1.56 -0.21 -7.65
C PHE A 204 -1.00 -0.28 -6.22
N PRO A 205 -0.87 0.87 -5.52
CA PRO A 205 -0.41 0.89 -4.13
C PRO A 205 -1.37 0.14 -3.21
N ALA A 206 -0.88 -0.32 -2.05
CA ALA A 206 -1.70 -1.05 -1.09
C ALA A 206 -2.88 -0.19 -0.60
N SER A 207 -4.09 -0.77 -0.64
CA SER A 207 -5.33 -0.14 -0.19
C SER A 207 -6.24 -1.19 0.45
N PRO A 208 -7.06 -0.83 1.47
CA PRO A 208 -8.04 -1.75 2.04
C PRO A 208 -9.14 -2.13 1.05
N ALA A 209 -9.45 -1.25 0.11
CA ALA A 209 -10.47 -1.45 -0.91
C ALA A 209 -10.05 -0.88 -2.27
N TYR A 210 -10.54 -1.47 -3.35
CA TYR A 210 -10.35 -1.02 -4.73
C TYR A 210 -11.68 -1.02 -5.46
N ASP A 211 -11.86 -0.02 -6.32
CA ASP A 211 -12.98 0.03 -7.26
C ASP A 211 -12.48 -0.42 -8.64
N ILE A 212 -13.27 -1.22 -9.34
CA ILE A 212 -12.98 -1.68 -10.70
C ILE A 212 -14.10 -1.18 -11.60
N LEU A 213 -13.76 -0.29 -12.52
CA LEU A 213 -14.70 0.38 -13.39
C LEU A 213 -14.57 -0.13 -14.82
N LEU A 214 -15.53 -0.95 -15.25
CA LEU A 214 -15.66 -1.39 -16.62
C LEU A 214 -16.41 -0.33 -17.43
N THR A 215 -15.79 0.17 -18.49
CA THR A 215 -16.38 1.21 -19.33
C THR A 215 -16.42 0.75 -20.77
N MET A 216 -17.61 0.74 -21.38
CA MET A 216 -17.74 0.58 -22.83
C MET A 216 -18.00 1.95 -23.48
N ILE A 217 -17.22 2.25 -24.51
CA ILE A 217 -17.31 3.50 -25.24
C ILE A 217 -17.77 3.22 -26.66
N ASN A 218 -18.93 3.78 -27.00
CA ASN A 218 -19.49 3.73 -28.34
C ASN A 218 -19.57 5.15 -28.93
N PRO A 219 -18.62 5.54 -29.81
CA PRO A 219 -18.60 6.87 -30.39
C PRO A 219 -19.73 7.14 -31.38
N ASP A 220 -20.23 6.11 -32.06
CA ASP A 220 -21.23 6.23 -33.13
C ASP A 220 -22.34 5.17 -32.95
N PRO A 221 -23.25 5.38 -31.96
CA PRO A 221 -24.34 4.46 -31.69
C PRO A 221 -25.42 4.45 -32.78
N GLU A 222 -25.43 5.45 -33.67
CA GLU A 222 -26.40 5.52 -34.77
C GLU A 222 -26.06 4.49 -35.85
N LYS A 223 -24.77 4.30 -36.18
CA LYS A 223 -24.33 3.33 -37.19
C LYS A 223 -23.98 1.96 -36.60
N LEU A 224 -23.39 1.93 -35.41
CA LEU A 224 -22.90 0.71 -34.77
C LEU A 224 -23.58 0.47 -33.43
N LYS A 225 -24.48 -0.50 -33.40
CA LYS A 225 -25.13 -0.96 -32.16
C LYS A 225 -24.35 -2.11 -31.56
N ILE A 226 -23.78 -1.89 -30.39
CA ILE A 226 -22.97 -2.90 -29.70
C ILE A 226 -23.87 -3.67 -28.75
N ASN A 227 -24.04 -4.97 -28.99
CA ASN A 227 -24.76 -5.84 -28.09
C ASN A 227 -23.76 -6.53 -27.14
N LEU A 228 -23.63 -5.97 -25.94
CA LEU A 228 -22.74 -6.47 -24.91
C LEU A 228 -23.36 -6.22 -23.53
N ASN A 229 -23.54 -7.27 -22.73
CA ASN A 229 -24.00 -7.11 -21.35
C ASN A 229 -22.81 -7.05 -20.39
N LEU A 230 -22.29 -5.85 -20.15
CA LEU A 230 -21.14 -5.65 -19.25
C LEU A 230 -21.36 -6.22 -17.84
N ALA A 231 -22.57 -6.15 -17.30
CA ALA A 231 -22.86 -6.65 -15.95
C ALA A 231 -22.75 -8.18 -15.88
N GLN A 232 -23.35 -8.88 -16.86
CA GLN A 232 -23.24 -10.33 -16.94
C GLN A 232 -21.79 -10.79 -17.20
N LEU A 233 -21.03 -10.02 -17.98
CA LEU A 233 -19.62 -10.33 -18.23
C LEU A 233 -18.74 -10.10 -17.00
N SER A 234 -19.00 -9.06 -16.21
CA SER A 234 -18.28 -8.86 -14.96
C SER A 234 -18.53 -10.00 -13.97
N GLU A 235 -19.80 -10.43 -13.82
CA GLU A 235 -20.19 -11.53 -12.94
C GLU A 235 -19.56 -12.87 -13.36
N ASN A 236 -19.44 -13.12 -14.67
CA ASN A 236 -18.92 -14.40 -15.19
C ASN A 236 -17.39 -14.49 -15.21
N TYR A 237 -16.69 -13.37 -15.42
CA TYR A 237 -15.23 -13.38 -15.66
C TYR A 237 -14.42 -12.67 -14.58
N ILE A 238 -14.81 -11.44 -14.22
CA ILE A 238 -14.02 -10.56 -13.35
C ILE A 238 -14.27 -10.90 -11.88
N GLU A 239 -15.53 -10.99 -11.46
CA GLU A 239 -15.89 -11.26 -10.07
C GLU A 239 -15.33 -12.58 -9.54
N PRO A 240 -15.35 -13.71 -10.27
CA PRO A 240 -14.77 -14.95 -9.77
C PRO A 240 -13.27 -14.83 -9.50
N PHE A 241 -12.53 -14.10 -10.34
CA PHE A 241 -11.12 -13.81 -10.09
C PHE A 241 -10.92 -12.98 -8.82
N LEU A 242 -11.74 -11.93 -8.62
CA LEU A 242 -11.66 -11.06 -7.44
C LEU A 242 -12.07 -11.74 -6.14
N GLN A 243 -13.02 -12.68 -6.19
CA GLN A 243 -13.43 -13.46 -5.02
C GLN A 243 -12.25 -14.23 -4.42
N HIS A 244 -11.36 -14.79 -5.26
CA HIS A 244 -10.14 -15.46 -4.80
C HIS A 244 -9.13 -14.49 -4.16
N LEU A 245 -9.23 -13.19 -4.44
CA LEU A 245 -8.36 -12.14 -3.93
C LEU A 245 -8.97 -11.37 -2.74
N SER A 246 -10.18 -11.74 -2.29
CA SER A 246 -10.91 -11.07 -1.20
C SER A 246 -10.11 -10.94 0.10
N ILE A 247 -9.17 -11.86 0.35
CA ILE A 247 -8.24 -11.75 1.48
C ILE A 247 -7.37 -10.49 1.40
N VAL A 248 -6.94 -10.10 0.20
CA VAL A 248 -6.03 -8.99 -0.05
C VAL A 248 -6.74 -7.66 0.20
N ALA A 249 -7.88 -7.44 -0.46
CA ALA A 249 -8.65 -6.20 -0.37
C ALA A 249 -10.12 -6.44 -0.71
N ASN A 250 -10.96 -5.45 -0.34
CA ASN A 250 -12.35 -5.44 -0.76
C ASN A 250 -12.47 -4.85 -2.16
N TYR A 251 -13.16 -5.53 -3.06
CA TYR A 251 -13.32 -5.08 -4.44
C TYR A 251 -14.77 -4.69 -4.71
N SER A 252 -14.99 -3.52 -5.31
CA SER A 252 -16.30 -3.13 -5.84
C SER A 252 -16.23 -3.05 -7.36
N VAL A 253 -17.08 -3.82 -8.05
CA VAL A 253 -17.13 -3.82 -9.51
C VAL A 253 -18.28 -2.94 -9.97
N LYS A 254 -17.97 -1.99 -10.85
CA LYS A 254 -18.91 -1.03 -11.42
C LYS A 254 -18.82 -1.09 -12.93
N SER A 255 -19.93 -0.89 -13.62
CA SER A 255 -19.96 -0.82 -15.08
C SER A 255 -20.63 0.48 -15.54
N GLN A 256 -20.18 1.02 -16.67
CA GLN A 256 -20.75 2.22 -17.27
C GLN A 256 -20.62 2.20 -18.80
N TRP A 257 -21.50 2.96 -19.45
CA TRP A 257 -21.49 3.19 -20.89
C TRP A 257 -21.30 4.66 -21.20
N LEU A 258 -20.41 4.96 -22.15
CA LEU A 258 -20.21 6.30 -22.67
C LEU A 258 -20.51 6.31 -24.17
N TYR A 259 -21.36 7.24 -24.60
CA TYR A 259 -21.76 7.39 -25.99
C TYR A 259 -21.25 8.71 -26.57
N LEU A 260 -21.15 8.78 -27.90
CA LEU A 260 -20.84 10.02 -28.64
C LEU A 260 -19.49 10.63 -28.24
N MET A 261 -18.51 9.76 -27.96
CA MET A 261 -17.18 10.15 -27.51
C MET A 261 -16.12 9.66 -28.51
N PRO A 262 -15.77 10.45 -29.54
CA PRO A 262 -14.71 10.09 -30.48
C PRO A 262 -13.33 10.19 -29.82
N LEU A 263 -12.33 9.54 -30.42
CA LEU A 263 -10.92 9.73 -30.02
C LEU A 263 -10.48 11.16 -30.33
N ASP A 264 -9.95 11.85 -29.33
CA ASP A 264 -9.37 13.19 -29.50
C ASP A 264 -8.11 13.17 -30.39
N VAL A 265 -7.43 12.03 -30.48
CA VAL A 265 -6.25 11.85 -31.32
C VAL A 265 -6.68 11.32 -32.68
N LYS A 266 -6.29 12.02 -33.75
CA LYS A 266 -6.47 11.54 -35.13
C LYS A 266 -5.37 10.53 -35.48
N PRO A 267 -5.70 9.24 -35.69
CA PRO A 267 -4.70 8.26 -36.06
C PRO A 267 -4.21 8.49 -37.50
N LYS A 268 -2.97 8.08 -37.79
CA LYS A 268 -2.35 8.30 -39.11
C LYS A 268 -2.89 7.28 -40.11
N LEU A 269 -3.45 7.75 -41.22
CA LEU A 269 -3.92 6.87 -42.29
C LEU A 269 -2.72 6.22 -43.00
N VAL A 270 -2.73 4.91 -43.09
CA VAL A 270 -1.76 4.11 -43.85
C VAL A 270 -2.54 3.28 -44.87
N LYS A 271 -2.10 3.31 -46.13
CA LYS A 271 -2.68 2.46 -47.18
C LYS A 271 -2.09 1.06 -47.06
N ASP A 272 -2.95 0.04 -47.09
CA ASP A 272 -2.55 -1.36 -46.93
C ASP A 272 -3.33 -2.23 -47.92
N SER A 273 -2.84 -3.44 -48.16
CA SER A 273 -3.46 -4.42 -49.07
C SER A 273 -4.59 -5.22 -48.42
N THR A 274 -5.05 -4.82 -47.23
CA THR A 274 -6.19 -5.42 -46.52
C THR A 274 -7.51 -5.19 -47.27
N ARG A 275 -8.58 -5.92 -46.92
CA ARG A 275 -9.91 -5.81 -47.56
C ARG A 275 -10.45 -4.38 -47.63
N LEU A 276 -10.20 -3.59 -46.59
CA LEU A 276 -10.62 -2.19 -46.50
C LEU A 276 -9.68 -1.22 -47.25
N GLY A 277 -8.52 -1.69 -47.74
CA GLY A 277 -7.53 -0.92 -48.49
C GLY A 277 -6.79 0.15 -47.68
N LYS A 278 -7.07 0.24 -46.37
CA LYS A 278 -6.52 1.23 -45.44
C LYS A 278 -6.53 0.68 -44.02
N HIS A 279 -5.64 1.21 -43.19
CA HIS A 279 -5.71 1.12 -41.74
C HIS A 279 -5.22 2.42 -41.10
N TYR A 280 -5.51 2.56 -39.81
CA TYR A 280 -5.15 3.70 -39.02
C TYR A 280 -4.08 3.30 -38.00
N ALA A 281 -2.95 4.00 -38.04
CA ALA A 281 -1.81 3.75 -37.17
C ALA A 281 -1.82 4.70 -35.98
N LEU A 282 -1.75 4.14 -34.78
CA LEU A 282 -1.61 4.86 -33.52
C LEU A 282 -0.24 4.55 -32.91
N SER A 283 0.58 5.59 -32.70
CA SER A 283 1.91 5.42 -32.10
C SER A 283 1.79 5.22 -30.59
N GLU A 284 2.63 4.37 -30.03
CA GLU A 284 2.73 4.12 -28.58
C GLU A 284 2.92 5.41 -27.76
N ASP A 285 3.69 6.38 -28.28
CA ASP A 285 3.96 7.66 -27.60
C ASP A 285 2.72 8.54 -27.39
N VAL A 286 1.66 8.29 -28.16
CA VAL A 286 0.42 9.08 -28.15
C VAL A 286 -0.64 8.41 -27.27
N LEU A 287 -0.48 7.14 -26.89
CA LEU A 287 -1.44 6.40 -26.06
C LEU A 287 -1.76 7.08 -24.72
N PRO A 288 -0.78 7.66 -23.99
CA PRO A 288 -1.10 8.37 -22.75
C PRO A 288 -2.02 9.58 -22.96
N GLN A 289 -1.99 10.21 -24.13
CA GLN A 289 -2.85 11.36 -24.45
C GLN A 289 -4.31 10.97 -24.61
N LEU A 290 -4.62 9.70 -24.84
CA LEU A 290 -5.99 9.19 -24.87
C LEU A 290 -6.63 9.12 -23.49
N ILE A 291 -5.82 9.07 -22.43
CA ILE A 291 -6.30 8.84 -21.07
C ILE A 291 -6.92 10.11 -20.48
N THR A 292 -6.28 11.27 -20.68
CA THR A 292 -6.70 12.52 -20.05
C THR A 292 -8.14 12.93 -20.40
N PRO A 293 -8.60 12.82 -21.67
CA PRO A 293 -10.00 13.09 -22.01
C PRO A 293 -10.96 12.08 -21.41
N LEU A 294 -10.57 10.79 -21.40
CA LEU A 294 -11.35 9.72 -20.78
C LEU A 294 -11.56 10.02 -19.30
N GLU A 295 -10.50 10.30 -18.55
CA GLU A 295 -10.54 10.52 -17.11
C GLU A 295 -11.53 11.63 -16.70
N LYS A 296 -11.68 12.69 -17.50
CA LYS A 296 -12.66 13.75 -17.24
C LYS A 296 -14.11 13.31 -17.36
N LYS A 297 -14.38 12.20 -18.05
CA LYS A 297 -15.72 11.66 -18.33
C LYS A 297 -16.04 10.38 -17.56
N LEU A 298 -15.03 9.70 -17.03
CA LEU A 298 -15.22 8.49 -16.22
C LEU A 298 -15.77 8.86 -14.83
N GLY A 299 -16.66 8.03 -14.28
CA GLY A 299 -17.13 8.14 -12.90
C GLY A 299 -16.13 7.72 -11.82
N SER A 300 -14.82 7.70 -12.13
CA SER A 300 -13.77 7.18 -11.24
C SER A 300 -13.57 8.01 -9.96
N GLN A 301 -13.97 9.29 -9.98
CA GLN A 301 -13.81 10.21 -8.83
C GLN A 301 -14.94 10.12 -7.79
N MET A 302 -15.92 9.22 -7.98
CA MET A 302 -17.08 9.10 -7.08
C MET A 302 -16.79 8.34 -5.78
N SER A 303 -15.56 7.85 -5.59
CA SER A 303 -15.15 7.00 -4.48
C SER A 303 -13.83 7.49 -3.87
N LEU A 304 -13.67 7.24 -2.57
CA LEU A 304 -12.40 7.48 -1.86
C LEU A 304 -11.37 6.36 -2.11
N HIS A 305 -11.79 5.27 -2.74
CA HIS A 305 -10.94 4.12 -3.01
C HIS A 305 -10.22 4.27 -4.36
N PRO A 306 -8.97 3.78 -4.50
CA PRO A 306 -8.29 3.74 -5.79
C PRO A 306 -9.11 2.95 -6.82
N CYS A 307 -9.32 3.56 -7.99
CA CYS A 307 -10.13 3.01 -9.07
C CYS A 307 -9.26 2.48 -10.22
N ILE A 308 -9.46 1.21 -10.58
CA ILE A 308 -8.85 0.56 -11.74
C ILE A 308 -9.81 0.70 -12.93
N ASN A 309 -9.39 1.43 -13.96
CA ASN A 309 -10.23 1.69 -15.14
C ASN A 309 -9.98 0.64 -16.22
N LEU A 310 -11.01 -0.09 -16.63
CA LEU A 310 -10.96 -1.06 -17.73
C LEU A 310 -11.87 -0.55 -18.84
N VAL A 311 -11.28 0.03 -19.88
CA VAL A 311 -12.00 0.74 -20.93
C VAL A 311 -11.96 -0.04 -22.22
N ALA A 312 -13.12 -0.36 -22.79
CA ALA A 312 -13.25 -0.87 -24.14
C ALA A 312 -13.77 0.24 -25.06
N TYR A 313 -13.04 0.53 -26.12
CA TYR A 313 -13.39 1.52 -27.14
C TYR A 313 -13.76 0.79 -28.43
N ALA A 314 -15.00 0.95 -28.88
CA ALA A 314 -15.42 0.44 -30.18
C ALA A 314 -15.05 1.43 -31.28
N VAL A 315 -14.28 0.97 -32.25
CA VAL A 315 -13.80 1.80 -33.34
C VAL A 315 -14.93 2.04 -34.35
N PRO A 316 -15.27 3.30 -34.68
CA PRO A 316 -16.22 3.59 -35.76
C PRO A 316 -15.69 3.10 -37.11
N CYS A 317 -16.57 2.62 -37.98
CA CYS A 317 -16.17 2.09 -39.28
C CYS A 317 -15.43 3.09 -40.19
N GLU A 318 -15.65 4.40 -40.00
CA GLU A 318 -14.92 5.45 -40.72
C GLU A 318 -13.41 5.40 -40.44
N ASN A 319 -13.05 5.07 -39.19
CA ASN A 319 -11.70 5.06 -38.65
C ASN A 319 -11.17 3.64 -38.39
N SER A 320 -11.86 2.60 -38.87
CA SER A 320 -11.47 1.20 -38.71
C SER A 320 -10.58 0.70 -39.85
N PRO A 321 -9.64 -0.23 -39.60
CA PRO A 321 -9.15 -0.69 -38.30
C PRO A 321 -8.04 0.20 -37.75
N ILE A 322 -7.97 0.35 -36.42
CA ILE A 322 -6.88 1.00 -35.70
C ILE A 322 -5.88 -0.06 -35.21
N TYR A 323 -4.61 0.13 -35.53
CA TYR A 323 -3.48 -0.68 -35.06
C TYR A 323 -2.52 0.16 -34.22
N ILE A 324 -2.03 -0.43 -33.12
CA ILE A 324 -0.99 0.17 -32.29
C ILE A 324 0.38 -0.18 -32.88
N TYR A 325 1.22 0.84 -33.07
CA TYR A 325 2.59 0.71 -33.52
C TYR A 325 3.54 0.90 -32.35
N THR A 326 4.43 -0.07 -32.15
CA THR A 326 5.49 0.03 -31.15
C THR A 326 6.49 1.11 -31.54
N LYS A 327 7.31 1.57 -30.59
CA LYS A 327 8.41 2.52 -30.86
C LYS A 327 9.39 2.04 -31.95
N ALA A 328 9.51 0.72 -32.12
CA ALA A 328 10.31 0.11 -33.18
C ALA A 328 9.65 0.17 -34.57
N GLY A 329 8.42 0.68 -34.68
CA GLY A 329 7.67 0.79 -35.92
C GLY A 329 6.97 -0.51 -36.35
N HIS A 330 6.93 -1.52 -35.49
CA HIS A 330 6.24 -2.77 -35.76
C HIS A 330 4.78 -2.72 -35.29
N LYS A 331 3.88 -3.38 -36.04
CA LYS A 331 2.50 -3.59 -35.61
C LYS A 331 2.49 -4.44 -34.33
N SER A 332 1.70 -4.04 -33.33
CA SER A 332 1.42 -4.81 -32.13
C SER A 332 0.80 -6.18 -32.47
N LYS A 333 0.87 -7.14 -31.53
CA LYS A 333 0.26 -8.45 -31.70
C LYS A 333 -1.26 -8.31 -31.67
N PHE A 334 -1.84 -8.33 -32.87
CA PHE A 334 -3.28 -8.29 -33.10
C PHE A 334 -3.92 -9.65 -32.84
N LEU A 335 -4.84 -9.75 -31.88
CA LEU A 335 -5.58 -10.98 -31.60
C LEU A 335 -7.08 -10.71 -31.76
N ASN A 336 -7.77 -11.48 -32.62
CA ASN A 336 -9.23 -11.44 -32.80
C ASN A 336 -9.84 -10.03 -32.90
N ASN A 337 -9.26 -9.15 -33.73
CA ASN A 337 -9.73 -7.76 -33.93
C ASN A 337 -9.59 -6.83 -32.72
N VAL A 338 -8.75 -7.19 -31.75
CA VAL A 338 -8.53 -6.41 -30.54
C VAL A 338 -7.07 -5.99 -30.42
N GLU A 339 -6.87 -4.71 -30.15
CA GLU A 339 -5.60 -4.12 -29.72
C GLU A 339 -5.74 -3.62 -28.28
N ALA A 340 -4.67 -3.63 -27.49
CA ALA A 340 -4.75 -3.20 -26.11
C ALA A 340 -3.46 -2.56 -25.62
N PHE A 341 -3.60 -1.63 -24.68
CA PHE A 341 -2.46 -1.06 -23.96
C PHE A 341 -2.80 -0.84 -22.49
N LEU A 342 -1.76 -0.78 -21.65
CA LEU A 342 -1.87 -0.61 -20.22
C LEU A 342 -1.27 0.74 -19.80
N SER A 343 -1.93 1.44 -18.90
CA SER A 343 -1.40 2.62 -18.24
C SER A 343 -1.12 2.33 -16.76
N PRO A 344 0.14 2.46 -16.29
CA PRO A 344 0.51 2.23 -14.91
C PRO A 344 -0.36 3.03 -13.92
N ARG A 345 -0.86 2.37 -12.87
CA ARG A 345 -1.69 2.97 -11.81
C ARG A 345 -2.97 3.67 -12.26
N TRP A 346 -3.40 3.44 -13.51
CA TRP A 346 -4.67 3.96 -14.02
C TRP A 346 -5.59 2.83 -14.47
N GLY A 347 -5.09 1.90 -15.28
CA GLY A 347 -5.96 0.92 -15.92
C GLY A 347 -5.49 0.44 -17.28
N GLY A 348 -6.40 -0.21 -17.99
CA GLY A 348 -6.18 -0.74 -19.34
C GLY A 348 -7.20 -0.23 -20.33
N VAL A 349 -6.77 -0.02 -21.57
CA VAL A 349 -7.63 0.34 -22.70
C VAL A 349 -7.55 -0.75 -23.75
N ILE A 350 -8.72 -1.17 -24.20
CA ILE A 350 -8.94 -2.10 -25.29
C ILE A 350 -9.53 -1.32 -26.46
N ILE A 351 -8.97 -1.47 -27.64
CA ILE A 351 -9.47 -0.96 -28.91
C ILE A 351 -10.06 -2.13 -29.66
N SER A 352 -11.39 -2.18 -29.74
CA SER A 352 -12.14 -3.22 -30.44
C SER A 352 -12.45 -2.73 -31.86
N ASN A 353 -11.82 -3.37 -32.84
CA ASN A 353 -12.11 -3.09 -34.24
C ASN A 353 -13.31 -3.94 -34.71
N PRO A 354 -14.32 -3.32 -35.33
CA PRO A 354 -15.38 -4.08 -35.99
C PRO A 354 -14.80 -4.91 -37.14
N PRO A 355 -15.29 -6.15 -37.36
CA PRO A 355 -14.85 -6.95 -38.49
C PRO A 355 -15.26 -6.28 -39.83
N ALA A 356 -14.52 -6.60 -40.90
CA ALA A 356 -14.56 -5.81 -42.14
C ALA A 356 -15.91 -5.91 -42.88
N ASP A 357 -16.58 -7.04 -42.76
CA ASP A 357 -17.94 -7.32 -43.24
C ASP A 357 -18.96 -6.34 -42.65
N VAL A 358 -18.95 -6.18 -41.33
CA VAL A 358 -19.82 -5.23 -40.61
C VAL A 358 -19.63 -3.81 -41.13
N CYS A 359 -18.39 -3.39 -41.40
CA CYS A 359 -18.12 -2.04 -41.90
C CYS A 359 -18.46 -1.83 -43.38
N GLU A 360 -18.60 -2.89 -44.16
CA GLU A 360 -19.14 -2.80 -45.51
C GLU A 360 -20.67 -2.66 -45.48
N GLU A 361 -21.33 -3.38 -44.58
CA GLU A 361 -22.78 -3.32 -44.35
C GLU A 361 -23.22 -1.98 -43.74
N ALA A 362 -22.44 -1.43 -42.81
CA ALA A 362 -22.70 -0.14 -42.16
C ALA A 362 -22.55 1.10 -43.08
N LYS A 363 -22.22 0.89 -44.36
CA LYS A 363 -22.33 1.94 -45.40
C LYS A 363 -23.78 2.14 -45.85
N SER A 364 -24.66 1.19 -45.59
CA SER A 364 -26.10 1.39 -45.70
C SER A 364 -26.58 2.22 -44.50
N ASP A 365 -27.58 3.09 -44.68
CA ASP A 365 -28.12 3.97 -43.62
C ASP A 365 -28.80 3.20 -42.46
N GLU A 366 -28.68 1.87 -42.40
CA GLU A 366 -29.24 1.04 -41.35
C GLU A 366 -28.19 0.73 -40.26
N PRO A 367 -28.59 0.77 -38.97
CA PRO A 367 -27.69 0.44 -37.87
C PRO A 367 -27.31 -1.05 -37.91
N VAL A 368 -26.01 -1.34 -37.93
CA VAL A 368 -25.51 -2.72 -37.88
C VAL A 368 -25.22 -3.11 -36.44
N GLU A 369 -25.68 -4.29 -36.06
CA GLU A 369 -25.41 -4.87 -34.73
C GLU A 369 -24.06 -5.59 -34.73
N VAL A 370 -23.21 -5.23 -33.77
CA VAL A 370 -21.91 -5.88 -33.54
C VAL A 370 -21.96 -6.60 -32.22
N VAL A 371 -21.59 -7.88 -32.25
CA VAL A 371 -21.36 -8.70 -31.07
C VAL A 371 -19.84 -8.93 -30.94
N PRO A 372 -19.14 -8.15 -30.11
CA PRO A 372 -17.72 -8.37 -29.87
C PRO A 372 -17.47 -9.73 -29.21
N SER A 373 -16.24 -10.24 -29.34
CA SER A 373 -15.85 -11.48 -28.65
C SER A 373 -15.67 -11.24 -27.15
N ASP A 374 -16.67 -11.65 -26.36
CA ASP A 374 -16.65 -11.61 -24.88
C ASP A 374 -15.37 -12.21 -24.30
N VAL A 375 -14.99 -13.40 -24.78
CA VAL A 375 -13.82 -14.16 -24.32
C VAL A 375 -12.52 -13.38 -24.57
N THR A 376 -12.42 -12.71 -25.72
CA THR A 376 -11.21 -11.94 -26.07
C THR A 376 -11.11 -10.68 -25.21
N ILE A 377 -12.19 -9.90 -25.11
CA ILE A 377 -12.20 -8.65 -24.32
C ILE A 377 -11.94 -8.95 -22.85
N MET A 378 -12.69 -9.91 -22.27
CA MET A 378 -12.55 -10.26 -20.86
C MET A 378 -11.22 -10.94 -20.57
N GLY A 379 -10.68 -11.75 -21.49
CA GLY A 379 -9.34 -12.33 -21.36
C GLY A 379 -8.24 -11.27 -21.29
N VAL A 380 -8.32 -10.23 -22.13
CA VAL A 380 -7.39 -9.09 -22.10
C VAL A 380 -7.57 -8.27 -20.82
N PHE A 381 -8.80 -7.97 -20.41
CA PHE A 381 -9.05 -7.27 -19.15
C PHE A 381 -8.54 -8.04 -17.93
N LEU A 382 -8.71 -9.36 -17.88
CA LEU A 382 -8.16 -10.20 -16.81
C LEU A 382 -6.63 -10.16 -16.80
N ALA A 383 -5.98 -10.24 -17.97
CA ALA A 383 -4.52 -10.12 -18.06
C ALA A 383 -4.02 -8.77 -17.55
N GLN A 384 -4.67 -7.66 -17.96
CA GLN A 384 -4.35 -6.31 -17.50
C GLN A 384 -4.60 -6.17 -15.98
N LEU A 385 -5.72 -6.68 -15.48
CA LEU A 385 -6.08 -6.62 -14.08
C LEU A 385 -5.09 -7.40 -13.20
N ARG A 386 -4.62 -8.57 -13.65
CA ARG A 386 -3.58 -9.34 -12.96
C ARG A 386 -2.30 -8.51 -12.75
N VAL A 387 -1.82 -7.84 -13.80
CA VAL A 387 -0.65 -6.95 -13.74
C VAL A 387 -0.89 -5.77 -12.78
N LEU A 388 -2.06 -5.11 -12.86
CA LEU A 388 -2.39 -3.93 -12.05
C LEU A 388 -2.54 -4.26 -10.55
N ILE A 389 -3.04 -5.45 -10.21
CA ILE A 389 -3.14 -5.92 -8.81
C ILE A 389 -1.76 -6.32 -8.26
N GLY A 390 -0.86 -6.79 -9.13
CA GLY A 390 0.51 -7.17 -8.76
C GLY A 390 0.88 -8.63 -9.00
N ILE A 391 0.13 -9.34 -9.84
CA ILE A 391 0.35 -10.73 -10.27
C ILE A 391 0.76 -10.71 -11.75
N PRO A 392 1.98 -10.22 -12.10
CA PRO A 392 2.45 -10.30 -13.48
C PRO A 392 2.76 -11.74 -13.85
N ASP A 393 2.57 -12.07 -15.12
CA ASP A 393 3.10 -13.32 -15.66
C ASP A 393 4.64 -13.25 -15.71
N PRO A 394 5.36 -14.38 -15.53
CA PRO A 394 6.81 -14.38 -15.55
C PRO A 394 7.35 -14.03 -16.95
N GLU A 395 7.95 -12.84 -17.07
CA GLU A 395 8.52 -12.34 -18.34
C GLU A 395 9.90 -12.93 -18.65
N ASP A 396 10.67 -13.29 -17.61
CA ASP A 396 12.03 -13.84 -17.75
C ASP A 396 12.00 -15.28 -18.27
N ILE A 397 12.46 -15.49 -19.51
CA ILE A 397 12.58 -16.83 -20.11
C ILE A 397 13.79 -17.55 -19.50
N ILE A 398 13.52 -18.52 -18.61
CA ILE A 398 14.55 -19.41 -18.08
C ILE A 398 14.63 -20.65 -19.00
N PRO A 399 15.79 -20.93 -19.64
CA PRO A 399 15.93 -22.06 -20.56
C PRO A 399 15.58 -23.39 -19.91
N GLY A 400 14.68 -24.16 -20.53
CA GLY A 400 14.23 -25.45 -20.01
C GLY A 400 13.42 -25.35 -18.71
N ALA A 401 12.73 -24.23 -18.50
CA ALA A 401 11.69 -24.08 -17.50
C ALA A 401 10.43 -23.47 -18.14
N GLN A 402 9.26 -23.90 -17.69
CA GLN A 402 7.96 -23.44 -18.18
C GLN A 402 6.98 -23.32 -17.02
N VAL A 403 5.96 -22.49 -17.18
CA VAL A 403 4.87 -22.36 -16.22
C VAL A 403 3.60 -22.92 -16.84
N THR A 404 2.85 -23.69 -16.06
CA THR A 404 1.59 -24.29 -16.51
C THR A 404 0.61 -23.18 -16.93
N PRO A 405 0.02 -23.27 -18.14
CA PRO A 405 -0.95 -22.29 -18.59
C PRO A 405 -2.16 -22.26 -17.65
N LEU A 406 -2.70 -21.08 -17.42
CA LEU A 406 -3.89 -20.92 -16.58
C LEU A 406 -5.12 -21.50 -17.28
N VAL A 407 -5.86 -22.33 -16.55
CA VAL A 407 -7.15 -22.87 -16.98
C VAL A 407 -8.23 -22.24 -16.11
N GLY A 408 -8.81 -21.14 -16.59
CA GLY A 408 -9.87 -20.40 -15.89
C GLY A 408 -9.43 -19.09 -15.23
N SER A 409 -10.30 -18.57 -14.36
CA SER A 409 -10.16 -17.26 -13.71
C SER A 409 -9.47 -17.29 -12.35
N LYS A 410 -9.11 -18.47 -11.82
CA LYS A 410 -8.42 -18.59 -10.52
C LYS A 410 -6.93 -18.26 -10.67
N PRO A 411 -6.35 -17.35 -9.86
CA PRO A 411 -4.90 -17.14 -9.83
C PRO A 411 -4.17 -18.37 -9.29
N ARG A 412 -2.90 -18.56 -9.65
CA ARG A 412 -2.12 -19.68 -9.11
C ARG A 412 -1.92 -19.51 -7.61
N ASP A 413 -1.88 -20.59 -6.84
CA ASP A 413 -1.82 -20.48 -5.38
C ASP A 413 -0.50 -19.85 -4.91
N TRP A 414 0.61 -20.12 -5.62
CA TRP A 414 1.90 -19.48 -5.34
C TRP A 414 1.95 -18.00 -5.75
N GLU A 415 1.17 -17.58 -6.74
CA GLU A 415 1.04 -16.17 -7.15
C GLU A 415 0.33 -15.36 -6.06
N LEU A 416 -0.71 -15.94 -5.46
CA LEU A 416 -1.39 -15.36 -4.32
C LEU A 416 -0.43 -15.24 -3.13
N ASP A 417 0.32 -16.30 -2.81
CA ASP A 417 1.31 -16.25 -1.73
C ASP A 417 2.39 -15.18 -1.99
N ALA A 418 2.85 -15.02 -3.23
CA ALA A 418 3.79 -13.96 -3.62
C ALA A 418 3.19 -12.56 -3.43
N LEU A 419 1.92 -12.37 -3.80
CA LEU A 419 1.20 -11.12 -3.58
C LEU A 419 1.07 -10.81 -2.08
N LEU A 420 0.72 -11.79 -1.24
CA LEU A 420 0.64 -11.62 0.22
C LEU A 420 1.98 -11.16 0.80
N ARG A 421 3.09 -11.77 0.38
CA ARG A 421 4.44 -11.40 0.83
C ARG A 421 4.78 -9.96 0.47
N ILE A 422 4.52 -9.55 -0.78
CA ILE A 422 4.84 -8.18 -1.21
C ILE A 422 3.94 -7.17 -0.50
N ARG A 423 2.65 -7.44 -0.37
CA ARG A 423 1.72 -6.55 0.32
C ARG A 423 2.02 -6.44 1.81
N ALA A 424 2.42 -7.53 2.46
CA ALA A 424 2.79 -7.51 3.88
C ALA A 424 3.99 -6.59 4.13
N ILE A 425 5.04 -6.69 3.31
CA ILE A 425 6.24 -5.84 3.44
C ILE A 425 5.93 -4.40 3.07
N GLU A 426 5.17 -4.16 2.00
CA GLU A 426 4.70 -2.82 1.60
C GLU A 426 3.93 -2.16 2.76
N GLN A 427 2.93 -2.86 3.31
CA GLN A 427 2.07 -2.36 4.40
C GLN A 427 2.84 -2.13 5.71
N LEU A 428 3.72 -3.06 6.12
CA LEU A 428 4.54 -2.89 7.32
C LEU A 428 5.51 -1.72 7.18
N THR A 429 6.15 -1.59 6.01
CA THR A 429 7.06 -0.48 5.74
C THR A 429 6.31 0.85 5.77
N SER A 430 5.15 0.94 5.11
CA SER A 430 4.29 2.12 5.16
C SER A 430 3.82 2.43 6.59
N ALA A 431 3.30 1.46 7.33
CA ALA A 431 2.85 1.67 8.71
C ALA A 431 3.98 2.18 9.61
N LYS A 432 5.19 1.60 9.49
CA LYS A 432 6.38 2.04 10.22
C LYS A 432 6.72 3.50 9.89
N LEU A 433 6.78 3.86 8.61
CA LEU A 433 7.09 5.22 8.17
C LEU A 433 6.01 6.22 8.64
N THR A 434 4.73 5.86 8.54
CA THR A 434 3.62 6.68 9.03
C THR A 434 3.71 6.91 10.54
N LEU A 435 3.97 5.87 11.33
CA LEU A 435 4.14 5.99 12.79
C LEU A 435 5.37 6.84 13.16
N GLN A 436 6.48 6.71 12.42
CA GLN A 436 7.69 7.51 12.63
C GLN A 436 7.45 8.99 12.29
N SER A 437 6.83 9.26 11.14
CA SER A 437 6.46 10.62 10.75
C SER A 437 5.49 11.25 11.76
N LEU A 438 4.48 10.50 12.20
CA LEU A 438 3.53 10.95 13.20
C LEU A 438 4.23 11.27 14.54
N ALA A 439 5.11 10.39 15.01
CA ALA A 439 5.87 10.62 16.23
C ALA A 439 6.77 11.86 16.13
N GLN A 440 7.42 12.07 14.99
CA GLN A 440 8.22 13.27 14.74
C GLN A 440 7.36 14.54 14.77
N LEU A 441 6.25 14.57 14.03
CA LEU A 441 5.33 15.72 13.98
C LEU A 441 4.79 16.08 15.37
N LEU A 442 4.36 15.09 16.15
CA LEU A 442 3.82 15.28 17.50
C LEU A 442 4.89 15.69 18.52
N GLY A 443 6.15 15.29 18.29
CA GLY A 443 7.31 15.72 19.07
C GLY A 443 7.73 17.16 18.79
N GLU A 444 7.75 17.58 17.52
CA GLU A 444 8.12 18.93 17.10
C GLU A 444 7.06 19.97 17.45
N ILE A 445 5.78 19.63 17.31
CA ILE A 445 4.66 20.56 17.53
C ILE A 445 3.98 20.20 18.86
N SER A 446 4.47 20.80 19.94
CA SER A 446 3.99 20.55 21.32
C SER A 446 2.53 20.93 21.58
N ASN A 447 1.94 21.77 20.72
CA ASN A 447 0.58 22.31 20.89
C ASN A 447 -0.52 21.43 20.26
N ILE A 448 -0.18 20.30 19.62
CA ILE A 448 -1.19 19.38 19.06
C ILE A 448 -1.87 18.61 20.20
N VAL A 449 -3.21 18.65 20.24
CA VAL A 449 -4.02 17.80 21.13
C VAL A 449 -3.94 16.36 20.66
N ILE A 450 -3.58 15.47 21.57
CA ILE A 450 -3.56 14.03 21.31
C ILE A 450 -4.62 13.41 22.20
N THR A 451 -5.73 13.00 21.58
CA THR A 451 -6.83 12.33 22.26
C THR A 451 -6.44 10.91 22.67
N GLU A 452 -7.12 10.34 23.67
CA GLU A 452 -6.91 8.95 24.07
C GLU A 452 -7.21 7.96 22.93
N THR A 453 -8.17 8.29 22.06
CA THR A 453 -8.51 7.47 20.88
C THR A 453 -7.33 7.38 19.92
N VAL A 454 -6.72 8.51 19.56
CA VAL A 454 -5.54 8.54 18.68
C VAL A 454 -4.34 7.87 19.37
N GLY A 455 -4.12 8.17 20.64
CA GLY A 455 -3.05 7.53 21.42
C GLY A 455 -3.17 6.00 21.45
N ASN A 456 -4.39 5.47 21.64
CA ASN A 456 -4.66 4.03 21.60
C ASN A 456 -4.50 3.44 20.19
N ARG A 457 -4.91 4.15 19.13
CA ARG A 457 -4.66 3.71 17.75
C ARG A 457 -3.16 3.58 17.46
N ILE A 458 -2.34 4.54 17.89
CA ILE A 458 -0.88 4.49 17.72
C ILE A 458 -0.28 3.30 18.47
N LYS A 459 -0.69 3.07 19.72
CA LYS A 459 -0.23 1.91 20.52
C LYS A 459 -0.63 0.58 19.88
N ASN A 460 -1.88 0.49 19.40
CA ASN A 460 -2.38 -0.72 18.73
C ASN A 460 -1.65 -0.97 17.42
N ALA A 461 -1.47 0.06 16.58
CA ALA A 461 -0.73 -0.05 15.33
C ALA A 461 0.71 -0.53 15.56
N LEU A 462 1.39 0.01 16.58
CA LEU A 462 2.74 -0.44 16.97
C LEU A 462 2.76 -1.92 17.33
N ASN A 463 1.84 -2.38 18.19
CA ASN A 463 1.73 -3.78 18.58
C ASN A 463 1.43 -4.69 17.38
N LEU A 464 0.53 -4.27 16.49
CA LEU A 464 0.18 -5.03 15.28
C LEU A 464 1.38 -5.18 14.33
N VAL A 465 2.22 -4.15 14.18
CA VAL A 465 3.47 -4.22 13.39
C VAL A 465 4.42 -5.28 13.97
N GLU A 466 4.63 -5.27 15.29
CA GLU A 466 5.52 -6.23 15.96
C GLU A 466 5.00 -7.67 15.88
N LEU A 467 3.70 -7.86 16.14
CA LEU A 467 3.05 -9.17 16.03
C LEU A 467 3.09 -9.70 14.59
N SER A 468 2.82 -8.85 13.61
CA SER A 468 2.90 -9.19 12.19
C SER A 468 4.30 -9.65 11.80
N ALA A 469 5.34 -8.91 12.19
CA ALA A 469 6.72 -9.28 11.89
C ALA A 469 7.09 -10.64 12.49
N ASN A 470 6.72 -10.88 13.76
CA ASN A 470 6.92 -12.15 14.43
C ASN A 470 6.19 -13.32 13.72
N LYS A 471 4.96 -13.11 13.25
CA LYS A 471 4.20 -14.13 12.52
C LYS A 471 4.84 -14.47 11.17
N LEU A 472 5.32 -13.46 10.43
CA LEU A 472 6.04 -13.65 9.16
C LEU A 472 7.37 -14.41 9.36
N GLU A 473 8.10 -14.13 10.44
CA GLU A 473 9.35 -14.80 10.78
C GLU A 473 9.19 -16.27 11.19
N ASN A 474 7.98 -16.65 11.65
CA ASN A 474 7.64 -18.02 12.03
C ASN A 474 6.94 -18.81 10.92
N GLY A 475 6.68 -18.19 9.76
CA GLY A 475 6.07 -18.86 8.61
C GLY A 475 4.54 -18.80 8.54
N TYR A 476 3.89 -18.04 9.43
CA TYR A 476 2.44 -17.83 9.38
C TYR A 476 2.10 -16.69 8.41
N LEU A 477 2.22 -16.96 7.11
CA LEU A 477 2.10 -15.93 6.05
C LEU A 477 0.75 -15.20 6.06
N THR A 478 -0.35 -15.96 6.11
CA THR A 478 -1.70 -15.38 6.09
C THR A 478 -1.98 -14.52 7.33
N GLU A 479 -1.68 -15.02 8.52
CA GLU A 479 -1.85 -14.26 9.77
C GLU A 479 -0.97 -13.01 9.79
N GLY A 480 0.30 -13.14 9.38
CA GLY A 480 1.22 -12.02 9.26
C GLY A 480 0.69 -10.96 8.31
N PHE A 481 0.18 -11.34 7.14
CA PHE A 481 -0.43 -10.40 6.19
C PHE A 481 -1.69 -9.72 6.76
N LEU A 482 -2.58 -10.44 7.44
CA LEU A 482 -3.78 -9.83 8.02
C LEU A 482 -3.43 -8.79 9.09
N LEU A 483 -2.45 -9.09 9.94
CA LEU A 483 -1.94 -8.16 10.95
C LEU A 483 -1.24 -6.96 10.32
N SER A 484 -0.47 -7.13 9.24
CA SER A 484 0.14 -6.01 8.52
C SER A 484 -0.91 -5.09 7.90
N LYS A 485 -1.97 -5.67 7.35
CA LYS A 485 -3.10 -4.91 6.78
C LYS A 485 -3.80 -4.09 7.85
N GLU A 486 -4.08 -4.69 9.01
CA GLU A 486 -4.70 -3.98 10.13
C GLU A 486 -3.79 -2.89 10.71
N ALA A 487 -2.49 -3.17 10.83
CA ALA A 487 -1.49 -2.18 11.25
C ALA A 487 -1.47 -0.97 10.33
N PHE A 488 -1.43 -1.20 9.02
CA PHE A 488 -1.46 -0.17 7.99
C PHE A 488 -2.73 0.70 8.09
N ILE A 489 -3.91 0.08 8.14
CA ILE A 489 -5.18 0.81 8.26
C ILE A 489 -5.24 1.62 9.56
N THR A 490 -4.78 1.04 10.67
CA THR A 490 -4.82 1.69 11.99
C THR A 490 -3.84 2.86 12.07
N ALA A 491 -2.64 2.72 11.50
CA ALA A 491 -1.65 3.80 11.44
C ALA A 491 -2.13 4.97 10.57
N GLU A 492 -2.66 4.69 9.38
CA GLU A 492 -3.23 5.72 8.49
C GLU A 492 -4.44 6.41 9.12
N ALA A 493 -5.32 5.65 9.79
CA ALA A 493 -6.46 6.22 10.52
C ALA A 493 -6.04 7.10 11.70
N ALA A 494 -4.91 6.79 12.36
CA ALA A 494 -4.36 7.65 13.41
C ALA A 494 -3.76 8.94 12.82
N PHE A 495 -3.05 8.85 11.70
CA PHE A 495 -2.42 9.99 11.04
C PHE A 495 -3.44 10.97 10.44
N THR A 496 -4.53 10.44 9.88
CA THR A 496 -5.60 11.22 9.24
C THR A 496 -6.72 11.66 10.19
N ASP A 497 -6.57 11.44 11.50
CA ASP A 497 -7.59 11.81 12.49
C ASP A 497 -7.81 13.34 12.53
N PRO A 498 -9.07 13.82 12.38
CA PRO A 498 -9.36 15.26 12.35
C PRO A 498 -8.85 16.03 13.58
N SER A 499 -8.76 15.39 14.74
CA SER A 499 -8.28 16.04 15.97
C SER A 499 -6.82 16.52 15.88
N LEU A 500 -5.99 15.86 15.05
CA LEU A 500 -4.60 16.25 14.84
C LEU A 500 -4.47 17.49 13.94
N LEU A 501 -5.48 17.74 13.09
CA LEU A 501 -5.52 18.87 12.15
C LEU A 501 -6.24 20.10 12.72
N ALA A 502 -7.23 19.89 13.59
CA ALA A 502 -8.18 20.93 14.01
C ALA A 502 -7.58 22.07 14.87
N LEU A 503 -6.42 21.87 15.51
CA LEU A 503 -5.87 22.81 16.51
C LEU A 503 -4.49 23.38 16.18
N LEU A 504 -4.03 23.23 14.94
CA LEU A 504 -2.85 23.94 14.41
C LEU A 504 -3.01 25.49 14.43
N TYR A 505 -4.19 26.01 14.80
CA TYR A 505 -4.59 27.41 14.63
C TYR A 505 -4.55 28.30 15.88
N PHE A 506 -4.00 27.87 17.03
CA PHE A 506 -3.79 28.80 18.16
C PHE A 506 -2.30 29.04 18.44
N PRO A 507 -1.65 30.00 17.73
CA PRO A 507 -0.27 30.39 17.97
C PRO A 507 -0.04 30.84 19.41
N ASP A 508 1.15 30.56 19.93
CA ASP A 508 1.56 31.00 21.27
C ASP A 508 1.48 32.53 21.43
N ASP A 509 1.70 33.29 20.35
CA ASP A 509 1.57 34.74 20.36
C ASP A 509 0.15 35.20 20.72
N GLN A 510 -0.87 34.50 20.22
CA GLN A 510 -2.27 34.79 20.55
C GLN A 510 -2.61 34.36 21.99
N LYS A 511 -1.98 33.27 22.45
CA LYS A 511 -2.06 32.83 23.85
C LYS A 511 -1.49 33.90 24.79
N TYR A 512 -0.29 34.43 24.51
CA TYR A 512 0.31 35.49 25.32
C TYR A 512 -0.45 36.81 25.22
N ALA A 513 -1.00 37.16 24.05
CA ALA A 513 -1.81 38.36 23.88
C ALA A 513 -3.08 38.33 24.77
N VAL A 514 -3.67 37.16 25.00
CA VAL A 514 -4.82 37.00 25.91
C VAL A 514 -4.39 36.99 27.37
N TYR A 515 -3.28 36.33 27.72
CA TYR A 515 -2.87 36.12 29.11
C TYR A 515 -2.09 37.29 29.73
N ILE A 516 -1.28 38.03 28.95
CA ILE A 516 -0.46 39.15 29.48
C ILE A 516 -1.33 40.23 30.15
N PRO A 517 -2.44 40.72 29.56
CA PRO A 517 -3.30 41.71 30.20
C PRO A 517 -3.94 41.22 31.52
N LEU A 518 -4.19 39.92 31.64
CA LEU A 518 -4.78 39.32 32.84
C LEU A 518 -3.76 39.14 33.97
N PHE A 519 -2.55 38.65 33.66
CA PHE A 519 -1.56 38.30 34.67
C PHE A 519 -0.59 39.44 35.02
N LEU A 520 -0.27 40.35 34.09
CA LEU A 520 0.69 41.43 34.33
C LEU A 520 0.29 42.33 35.52
N PRO A 521 -0.98 42.79 35.66
CA PRO A 521 -1.39 43.62 36.78
C PRO A 521 -1.30 42.89 38.14
N VAL A 522 -1.45 41.57 38.15
CA VAL A 522 -1.39 40.73 39.35
C VAL A 522 0.06 40.37 39.71
N MET A 523 0.92 40.16 38.71
CA MET A 523 2.33 39.78 38.91
C MET A 523 3.20 40.92 39.43
N ILE A 524 2.94 42.17 39.02
CA ILE A 524 3.73 43.34 39.46
C ILE A 524 3.69 43.51 41.01
N PRO A 525 2.53 43.50 41.68
CA PRO A 525 2.46 43.55 43.14
C PRO A 525 3.17 42.39 43.85
N VAL A 526 3.13 41.17 43.29
CA VAL A 526 3.79 39.99 43.86
C VAL A 526 5.31 40.15 43.82
N LEU A 527 5.87 40.60 42.69
CA LEU A 527 7.31 40.83 42.57
C LEU A 527 7.79 41.93 43.54
N LEU A 528 6.99 42.98 43.72
CA LEU A 528 7.27 44.04 44.70
C LEU A 528 7.16 43.52 46.14
N SER A 529 6.21 42.63 46.44
CA SER A 529 6.05 42.03 47.77
C SER A 529 7.23 41.12 48.11
N LEU A 530 7.71 40.31 47.17
CA LEU A 530 8.91 39.48 47.31
C LEU A 530 10.17 40.31 47.57
N LYS A 531 10.32 41.45 46.87
CA LYS A 531 11.41 42.39 47.11
C LYS A 531 11.37 42.99 48.52
N ASN A 532 10.17 43.27 49.05
CA ASN A 532 9.99 43.76 50.41
C ASN A 532 10.29 42.69 51.47
N ILE A 533 9.87 41.44 51.24
CA ILE A 533 10.20 40.29 52.09
C ILE A 533 11.72 40.09 52.13
N LYS A 534 12.39 40.13 50.97
CA LYS A 534 13.86 40.00 50.88
C LYS A 534 14.59 41.10 51.64
N ARG A 535 14.14 42.36 51.54
CA ARG A 535 14.72 43.50 52.29
C ARG A 535 14.49 43.41 53.80
N TYR A 536 13.37 42.82 54.24
CA TYR A 536 13.06 42.65 55.65
C TYR A 536 13.91 41.55 56.32
N TYR A 537 14.14 40.43 55.62
CA TYR A 537 14.97 39.32 56.14
C TYR A 537 16.47 39.46 55.86
N PHE A 538 16.84 40.12 54.76
CA PHE A 538 18.23 40.41 54.39
C PHE A 538 18.42 41.92 54.23
N PRO A 539 18.53 42.69 55.32
CA PRO A 539 18.92 44.09 55.22
C PRO A 539 20.33 44.15 54.62
N SER A 540 20.47 44.77 53.44
CA SER A 540 21.81 45.07 52.93
C SER A 540 22.45 46.05 53.92
N SER A 541 23.56 45.64 54.54
CA SER A 541 24.44 46.55 55.27
C SER A 541 25.00 47.59 54.28
N SER A 542 24.25 48.66 54.02
CA SER A 542 24.84 49.88 53.48
C SER A 542 25.62 50.52 54.62
N LYS A 543 26.92 50.75 54.38
CA LYS A 543 27.66 51.79 55.10
C LYS A 543 26.95 53.14 54.98
#